data_AF-A0A3S3F520-F1
#
_entry.id   AF-A0A3S3F520-F1
#
_cell.length_a   1.000
_cell.length_b   1.000
_cell.length_c   1.000
_cell.angle_alpha   90.00
_cell.angle_beta   90.00
_cell.angle_gamma   90.00
#
_symmetry.space_group_name_H-M   'P 1'
#
loop_
_entity.id
_entity.type
_entity.pdbx_description
1 polymer ?
#
loop_
_entity_poly.entity_id
_entity_poly.type
_entity_poly.pdbx_seq_one_letter_code
_entity_poly.pdbx_strand_id
1 'polypeptide(L)'
;MAQKSKITTGTNDRPRNETIGQSGEGLPDDSSTSLEVDETVVARLRKQLQGQPEQLREGQANPDEVPAGIPGTGENFCRRCAGTGMIDGRTCPECGGTGKVTTPIGGG
;
A
#
# COMPACT_ATOMS: atom_id res chain seq x y z
N MET A 1 37.24 16.25 -21.90
CA MET A 1 36.39 16.91 -20.87
C MET A 1 37.04 16.66 -19.52
N ALA A 2 37.39 17.70 -18.77
CA ALA A 2 38.14 17.56 -17.52
C ALA A 2 37.28 16.87 -16.44
N GLN A 3 37.77 15.78 -15.85
CA GLN A 3 37.11 15.11 -14.72
C GLN A 3 37.13 16.07 -13.53
N LYS A 4 35.96 16.61 -13.18
CA LYS A 4 35.82 17.54 -12.06
C LYS A 4 35.99 16.79 -10.74
N SER A 5 36.75 17.38 -9.81
CA SER A 5 37.18 16.76 -8.56
C SER A 5 36.01 16.16 -7.77
N LYS A 6 36.14 14.88 -7.39
CA LYS A 6 35.17 14.20 -6.52
C LYS A 6 35.20 14.82 -5.12
N ILE A 7 34.05 14.83 -4.44
CA ILE A 7 33.96 15.33 -3.06
C ILE A 7 34.31 14.25 -2.04
N THR A 8 34.16 12.97 -2.38
CA THR A 8 34.52 11.86 -1.50
C THR A 8 35.12 10.69 -2.30
N THR A 9 35.84 9.80 -1.61
CA THR A 9 36.39 8.54 -2.13
C THR A 9 35.68 7.32 -1.54
N GLY A 10 34.53 7.50 -0.91
CA GLY A 10 33.77 6.40 -0.29
C GLY A 10 33.26 5.40 -1.33
N THR A 11 33.01 4.16 -0.89
CA THR A 11 32.56 3.06 -1.78
C THR A 11 31.23 3.34 -2.48
N ASN A 12 30.43 4.28 -1.97
CA ASN A 12 29.16 4.73 -2.55
C ASN A 12 29.30 6.04 -3.38
N ASP A 13 30.50 6.51 -3.68
CA ASP A 13 30.71 7.81 -4.34
C ASP A 13 30.31 7.76 -5.83
N ARG A 14 29.18 8.41 -6.14
CA ARG A 14 28.61 8.51 -7.48
C ARG A 14 29.00 9.83 -8.17
N PRO A 15 29.44 9.81 -9.45
CA PRO A 15 29.80 11.01 -10.21
C PRO A 15 28.63 12.00 -10.35
N ARG A 16 28.93 13.30 -10.19
CA ARG A 16 27.94 14.39 -10.22
C ARG A 16 27.21 14.57 -11.55
N ASN A 17 27.78 14.09 -12.64
CA ASN A 17 27.24 14.26 -14.00
C ASN A 17 26.84 12.95 -14.67
N GLU A 18 26.66 11.87 -13.90
CA GLU A 18 26.03 10.66 -14.43
C GLU A 18 24.52 10.75 -14.29
N THR A 19 23.78 10.17 -15.24
CA THR A 19 22.32 10.09 -15.22
C THR A 19 21.84 8.99 -14.27
N ILE A 20 20.76 9.23 -13.53
CA ILE A 20 20.21 8.26 -12.58
C ILE A 20 19.22 7.38 -13.37
N GLY A 21 19.71 6.29 -13.98
CA GLY A 21 18.86 5.34 -14.71
C GLY A 21 18.56 5.74 -16.16
N GLN A 22 17.42 5.25 -16.70
CA GLN A 22 17.01 5.25 -18.12
C GLN A 22 17.00 6.62 -18.83
N SER A 23 17.31 7.72 -18.15
CA SER A 23 17.43 9.07 -18.70
C SER A 23 18.77 9.34 -19.42
N GLY A 24 19.45 8.30 -19.90
CA GLY A 24 20.65 8.43 -20.75
C GLY A 24 20.28 8.87 -22.18
N GLU A 25 21.28 9.22 -22.98
CA GLU A 25 21.08 9.63 -24.38
C GLU A 25 20.52 8.45 -25.19
N GLY A 26 19.24 8.54 -25.53
CA GLY A 26 18.43 7.52 -26.19
C GLY A 26 16.97 7.88 -26.00
N LEU A 27 16.19 7.92 -27.09
CA LEU A 27 14.75 8.16 -26.98
C LEU A 27 14.14 7.01 -26.17
N PRO A 28 13.28 7.26 -25.16
CA PRO A 28 12.57 6.18 -24.48
C PRO A 28 11.87 5.31 -25.54
N ASP A 29 12.01 3.99 -25.42
CA ASP A 29 11.38 3.05 -26.35
C ASP A 29 9.87 3.08 -26.11
N ASP A 30 9.20 4.01 -26.78
CA ASP A 30 7.75 4.17 -26.79
C ASP A 30 7.06 3.16 -27.72
N SER A 31 7.80 2.15 -28.20
CA SER A 31 7.33 1.04 -29.05
C SER A 31 6.39 0.07 -28.31
N SER A 32 5.82 0.47 -27.17
CA SER A 32 4.81 -0.30 -26.48
C SER A 32 3.62 -0.57 -27.42
N THR A 33 3.51 -1.81 -27.87
CA THR A 33 2.34 -2.28 -28.62
C THR A 33 1.12 -2.12 -27.72
N SER A 34 0.09 -1.43 -28.21
CA SER A 34 -1.20 -1.39 -27.52
C SER A 34 -1.68 -2.82 -27.29
N LEU A 35 -2.16 -3.12 -26.08
CA LEU A 35 -2.72 -4.44 -25.79
C LEU A 35 -3.91 -4.66 -26.72
N GLU A 36 -3.76 -5.59 -27.67
CA GLU A 36 -4.87 -6.01 -28.51
C GLU A 36 -5.88 -6.74 -27.62
N VAL A 37 -7.04 -6.11 -27.45
CA VAL A 37 -8.07 -6.58 -26.55
C VAL A 37 -8.88 -7.65 -27.28
N ASP A 38 -8.45 -8.90 -27.17
CA ASP A 38 -9.23 -10.04 -27.65
C ASP A 38 -10.35 -10.39 -26.65
N GLU A 39 -11.51 -10.79 -27.15
CA GLU A 39 -12.71 -11.07 -26.35
C GLU A 39 -12.45 -12.21 -25.33
N THR A 40 -11.56 -13.15 -25.66
CA THR A 40 -11.13 -14.21 -24.75
C THR A 40 -10.24 -13.69 -23.61
N VAL A 41 -9.40 -12.68 -23.87
CA VAL A 41 -8.55 -12.02 -22.88
C VAL A 41 -9.41 -11.19 -21.93
N VAL A 42 -10.41 -10.46 -22.45
CA VAL A 42 -11.39 -9.73 -21.64
C VAL A 42 -12.18 -10.67 -20.76
N ALA A 43 -12.62 -11.82 -21.30
CA ALA A 43 -13.35 -12.81 -20.52
C ALA A 43 -12.49 -13.41 -19.39
N ARG A 44 -11.20 -13.71 -19.66
CA ARG A 44 -10.25 -14.19 -18.65
C ARG A 44 -10.01 -13.15 -17.55
N LEU A 45 -9.79 -11.89 -17.93
CA LEU A 45 -9.57 -10.81 -16.98
C LEU A 45 -10.81 -10.54 -16.12
N ARG A 46 -12.01 -10.52 -16.72
CA ARG A 46 -13.27 -10.40 -15.97
C ARG A 46 -13.44 -11.54 -14.98
N LYS A 47 -13.14 -12.78 -15.38
CA LYS A 47 -13.21 -13.95 -14.49
C LYS A 47 -12.20 -13.88 -13.34
N GLN A 48 -11.00 -13.34 -13.58
CA GLN A 48 -9.99 -13.11 -12.54
C GLN A 48 -10.39 -11.98 -11.57
N LEU A 49 -10.94 -10.88 -12.09
CA LEU A 49 -11.42 -9.75 -11.29
C LEU A 49 -12.74 -10.06 -10.54
N GLN A 50 -13.50 -11.07 -10.97
CA GLN A 50 -14.66 -11.59 -10.25
C GLN A 50 -14.28 -12.45 -9.02
N GLY A 51 -12.98 -12.59 -8.72
CA GLY A 51 -12.51 -13.20 -7.47
C GLY A 51 -12.93 -12.38 -6.24
N GLN A 52 -13.93 -12.90 -5.53
CA GLN A 52 -14.41 -12.57 -4.18
C GLN A 52 -14.65 -11.08 -3.85
N PRO A 53 -15.86 -10.56 -4.17
CA PRO A 53 -16.36 -9.35 -3.50
C PRO A 53 -16.55 -9.53 -1.98
N GLU A 54 -16.51 -10.77 -1.47
CA GLU A 54 -16.68 -11.10 -0.04
C GLU A 54 -15.54 -10.49 0.80
N GLN A 55 -14.30 -10.51 0.28
CA GLN A 55 -13.15 -9.88 0.93
C GLN A 55 -13.20 -8.34 0.96
N LEU A 56 -14.09 -7.74 0.16
CA LEU A 56 -14.29 -6.29 0.08
C LEU A 56 -15.60 -5.82 0.75
N ARG A 57 -16.53 -6.72 1.10
CA ARG A 57 -17.90 -6.34 1.50
C ARG A 57 -18.34 -6.82 2.86
N GLU A 58 -17.60 -7.70 3.52
CA GLU A 58 -17.85 -8.02 4.91
C GLU A 58 -16.91 -7.22 5.80
N GLY A 59 -17.46 -6.66 6.88
CA GLY A 59 -16.83 -5.65 7.74
C GLY A 59 -15.34 -5.87 7.94
N GLN A 60 -14.55 -5.06 7.21
CA GLN A 60 -13.09 -5.10 7.32
C GLN A 60 -12.74 -4.84 8.78
N ALA A 61 -12.32 -5.91 9.46
CA ALA A 61 -11.72 -5.86 10.78
C ALA A 61 -10.60 -4.83 10.78
N ASN A 62 -10.32 -4.24 11.94
CA ASN A 62 -9.26 -3.26 12.02
C ASN A 62 -7.93 -3.94 11.65
N PRO A 63 -7.17 -3.43 10.67
CA PRO A 63 -5.94 -4.08 10.22
C PRO A 63 -4.88 -4.20 11.32
N ASP A 64 -4.93 -3.32 12.31
CA ASP A 64 -4.02 -3.32 13.47
C ASP A 64 -4.59 -4.12 14.67
N GLU A 65 -5.79 -4.69 14.54
CA GLU A 65 -6.40 -5.47 15.61
C GLU A 65 -5.68 -6.79 15.80
N VAL A 66 -5.37 -7.09 17.06
CA VAL A 66 -4.69 -8.31 17.47
C VAL A 66 -5.51 -9.02 18.55
N PRO A 67 -5.38 -10.35 18.69
CA PRO A 67 -6.08 -11.08 19.73
C PRO A 67 -5.80 -10.52 21.13
N ALA A 68 -6.81 -10.54 22.00
CA ALA A 68 -6.64 -10.14 23.39
C ALA A 68 -5.65 -11.07 24.11
N GLY A 69 -4.80 -10.51 24.97
CA GLY A 69 -3.83 -11.26 25.78
C GLY A 69 -2.43 -11.42 25.16
N ILE A 70 -2.18 -10.83 23.99
CA ILE A 70 -0.82 -10.73 23.43
C ILE A 70 -0.01 -9.72 24.28
N PRO A 71 1.12 -10.09 24.88
CA PRO A 71 1.93 -9.17 25.68
C PRO A 71 2.43 -8.00 24.81
N GLY A 72 2.38 -6.78 25.36
CA GLY A 72 2.71 -5.55 24.60
C GLY A 72 1.57 -5.01 23.75
N THR A 73 0.32 -5.45 23.99
CA THR A 73 -0.90 -4.95 23.33
C THR A 73 -1.85 -4.35 24.35
N GLY A 74 -2.73 -3.46 23.90
CA GLY A 74 -3.68 -2.74 24.74
C GLY A 74 -4.89 -2.23 23.97
N GLU A 75 -5.91 -1.80 24.70
CA GLU A 75 -7.13 -1.23 24.13
C GLU A 75 -6.86 0.18 23.60
N ASN A 76 -7.05 0.40 22.30
CA ASN A 76 -6.95 1.71 21.66
C ASN A 76 -8.27 2.09 21.00
N PHE A 77 -8.44 3.39 20.76
CA PHE A 77 -9.60 3.89 20.01
C PHE A 77 -9.57 3.36 18.57
N CYS A 78 -10.73 2.90 18.10
CA CYS A 78 -10.92 2.51 16.72
C CYS A 78 -10.70 3.73 15.82
N ARG A 79 -9.70 3.66 14.92
CA ARG A 79 -9.32 4.77 14.05
C ARG A 79 -10.41 5.13 13.04
N ARG A 80 -11.21 4.15 12.60
CA ARG A 80 -12.25 4.37 11.59
C ARG A 80 -13.46 5.15 12.11
N CYS A 81 -13.88 4.91 13.35
CA CYS A 81 -15.00 5.64 13.99
C CYS A 81 -14.54 6.66 15.04
N ALA A 82 -13.24 6.84 15.23
CA ALA A 82 -12.64 7.72 16.23
C ALA A 82 -13.20 7.50 17.65
N GLY A 83 -13.42 6.25 18.05
CA GLY A 83 -13.93 5.93 19.38
C GLY A 83 -15.45 5.92 19.54
N THR A 84 -16.20 6.38 18.53
CA THR A 84 -17.66 6.54 18.66
C THR A 84 -18.45 5.24 18.56
N GLY A 85 -17.86 4.20 17.96
CA GLY A 85 -18.55 2.95 17.63
C GLY A 85 -19.54 3.07 16.46
N MET A 86 -19.68 4.25 15.84
CA MET A 86 -20.64 4.48 14.76
C MET A 86 -20.03 5.20 13.57
N ILE A 87 -20.49 4.86 12.37
CA ILE A 87 -20.14 5.53 11.11
C ILE A 87 -21.45 5.73 10.35
N ASP A 88 -21.77 6.97 9.97
CA ASP A 88 -22.98 7.34 9.24
C ASP A 88 -24.28 6.80 9.87
N GLY A 89 -24.33 6.79 11.21
CA GLY A 89 -25.48 6.30 11.99
C GLY A 89 -25.63 4.77 12.02
N ARG A 90 -24.65 4.03 11.52
CA ARG A 90 -24.59 2.56 11.56
C ARG A 90 -23.46 2.10 12.47
N THR A 91 -23.58 0.89 13.01
CA THR A 91 -22.51 0.25 13.79
C THR A 91 -21.22 0.22 12.99
N CYS A 92 -20.12 0.67 13.61
CA CYS A 92 -18.82 0.62 12.98
C CYS A 92 -18.43 -0.85 12.71
N PRO A 93 -18.22 -1.25 11.45
CA PRO A 93 -17.90 -2.64 11.12
C PRO A 93 -16.49 -3.05 11.55
N GLU A 94 -15.63 -2.07 11.84
CA GLU A 94 -14.23 -2.29 12.18
C GLU A 94 -14.04 -2.68 13.66
N CYS A 95 -14.89 -2.18 14.56
CA CYS A 95 -14.84 -2.47 15.99
C CYS A 95 -16.13 -3.11 16.53
N GLY A 96 -17.05 -3.49 15.65
CA GLY A 96 -18.35 -4.06 16.04
C GLY A 96 -19.22 -3.14 16.90
N GLY A 97 -18.97 -1.83 16.89
CA GLY A 97 -19.72 -0.85 17.68
C GLY A 97 -19.14 -0.51 19.05
N THR A 98 -18.04 -1.14 19.47
CA THR A 98 -17.42 -0.87 20.79
C THR A 98 -16.70 0.48 20.85
N GLY A 99 -16.31 1.02 19.68
CA GLY A 99 -15.43 2.18 19.57
C GLY A 99 -13.96 1.87 19.86
N LYS A 100 -13.60 0.62 20.20
CA LYS A 100 -12.24 0.27 20.61
C LYS A 100 -11.78 -1.06 20.04
N VAL A 101 -10.47 -1.22 19.93
CA VAL A 101 -9.79 -2.34 19.30
C VAL A 101 -8.51 -2.65 20.08
N THR A 102 -8.19 -3.93 20.26
CA THR A 102 -6.92 -4.33 20.89
C THR A 102 -5.82 -4.22 19.84
N THR A 103 -4.79 -3.42 20.09
CA THR A 103 -3.71 -3.15 19.13
C THR A 103 -2.35 -3.15 19.86
N PRO A 104 -1.22 -3.31 19.14
CA PRO A 104 0.11 -3.16 19.73
C PRO A 104 0.31 -1.77 20.35
N ILE A 105 0.91 -1.74 21.55
CA ILE A 105 1.24 -0.50 22.24
C ILE A 105 2.57 0.01 21.65
N GLY A 106 2.52 0.89 20.62
CA GLY A 106 3.73 1.55 20.12
C GLY A 106 3.85 1.86 18.63
N GLY A 107 2.76 1.92 17.85
CA GLY A 107 2.83 2.24 16.41
C GLY A 107 2.08 3.52 16.06
N GLY A 108 2.84 4.59 15.77
CA GLY A 108 2.37 5.85 15.15
C GLY A 108 3.19 6.13 13.91
#